data_AF-A0AA35T3D7-F1
#
_entry.id   AF-A0AA35T3D7-F1
#
_cell.length_a   1.000
_cell.length_b   1.000
_cell.length_c   1.000
_cell.angle_alpha   90.00
_cell.angle_beta   90.00
_cell.angle_gamma   90.00
#
_symmetry.space_group_name_H-M   'P 1'
#
loop_
_entity.id
_entity.type
_entity.pdbx_description
1 polymer ?
#
loop_
_entity_poly.entity_id
_entity_poly.type
_entity_poly.pdbx_seq_one_letter_code
_entity_poly.pdbx_strand_id
1 'polypeptide(L)'
;MNNSGEAVEYLLARFGGSPKGLLVIYDDMELPLGHLRLRVSGSGGNHNGMRSIVGSVQTQEIPRLRIGIGPHPAGARKPFH
;
A
#
# COMPACT_ATOMS: atom_id res chain seq x y z
N MET A 1 -5.93 -0.09 7.98
CA MET A 1 -6.38 0.98 7.06
C MET A 1 -7.26 0.34 6.00
N ASN A 2 -8.58 0.46 6.13
CA ASN A 2 -9.53 -0.36 5.35
C ASN A 2 -10.35 0.46 4.33
N ASN A 3 -10.32 1.80 4.41
CA ASN A 3 -11.09 2.69 3.55
C ASN A 3 -10.21 3.40 2.50
N SER A 4 -8.98 2.91 2.31
CA SER A 4 -8.03 3.50 1.36
C SER A 4 -8.53 3.42 -0.08
N GLY A 5 -9.25 2.35 -0.42
CA GLY A 5 -9.80 2.12 -1.75
C GLY A 5 -10.86 3.15 -2.15
N GLU A 6 -11.79 3.48 -1.24
CA GLU A 6 -12.83 4.50 -1.48
C GLU A 6 -12.21 5.88 -1.75
N ALA A 7 -11.19 6.25 -0.97
CA ALA A 7 -10.47 7.50 -1.18
C ALA A 7 -9.76 7.53 -2.54
N VAL A 8 -9.10 6.44 -2.93
CA VAL A 8 -8.42 6.36 -4.23
C VAL A 8 -9.41 6.40 -5.38
N GLU A 9 -10.52 5.68 -5.28
CA GLU A 9 -11.58 5.67 -6.30
C GLU A 9 -12.16 7.08 -6.52
N TYR A 10 -12.46 7.80 -5.44
CA TYR A 10 -12.88 9.20 -5.50
C TYR A 10 -11.86 10.09 -6.21
N LEU A 11 -10.57 9.96 -5.87
CA LEU A 11 -9.50 10.76 -6.45
C LEU A 11 -9.33 10.47 -7.95
N LEU A 12 -9.37 9.21 -8.36
CA LEU A 12 -9.28 8.84 -9.78
C LEU A 12 -10.46 9.42 -10.57
N ALA A 13 -11.69 9.31 -10.05
CA ALA A 13 -12.87 9.89 -10.68
C ALA A 13 -12.80 11.41 -10.76
N ARG A 14 -12.38 12.08 -9.67
CA ARG A 14 -12.30 13.54 -9.59
C ARG A 14 -11.29 14.14 -10.57
N PHE A 15 -10.14 13.48 -10.75
CA PHE A 15 -9.03 14.00 -11.55
C PHE A 15 -8.90 13.35 -12.94
N GLY A 16 -9.79 12.43 -13.31
CA GLY A 16 -9.70 11.69 -14.57
C GLY A 16 -8.46 10.80 -14.65
N GLY A 17 -7.98 10.31 -13.50
CA GLY A 17 -6.79 9.47 -13.41
C GLY A 17 -7.05 8.01 -13.76
N SER A 18 -5.99 7.25 -14.02
CA SER A 18 -6.05 5.80 -14.16
C SER A 18 -5.21 5.10 -13.09
N PRO A 19 -5.52 3.84 -12.74
CA PRO A 19 -4.71 3.07 -11.79
C PRO A 19 -3.22 2.98 -12.18
N LYS A 20 -2.90 2.97 -13.48
CA LYS A 20 -1.51 2.98 -13.99
C LYS A 20 -0.78 4.31 -13.78
N GLY A 21 -1.54 5.41 -13.71
CA GLY A 21 -1.01 6.75 -13.42
C GLY A 21 -0.91 7.07 -11.93
N LEU A 22 -1.35 6.16 -11.06
CA LEU A 22 -1.30 6.30 -9.61
C LEU A 22 -0.02 5.68 -9.04
N LEU A 23 0.71 6.42 -8.19
CA LEU A 23 1.79 5.88 -7.36
C LEU A 23 1.33 5.82 -5.89
N VAL A 24 1.22 4.62 -5.34
CA VAL A 24 0.90 4.43 -3.92
C VAL A 24 2.19 4.27 -3.10
N ILE A 25 2.32 5.00 -2.00
CA ILE A 25 3.48 4.94 -1.09
C ILE A 25 3.01 4.42 0.26
N TYR A 26 3.67 3.39 0.80
CA TYR A 26 3.31 2.83 2.11
C TYR A 26 4.51 2.18 2.82
N ASP A 27 4.42 2.08 4.14
CA ASP A 27 5.40 1.44 5.02
C ASP A 27 5.35 -0.08 4.91
N ASP A 28 6.49 -0.75 5.05
CA ASP A 28 6.58 -2.20 4.88
C ASP A 28 7.51 -2.86 5.90
N MET A 29 6.93 -3.72 6.74
CA MET A 29 7.65 -4.46 7.78
C MET A 29 8.52 -5.61 7.23
N GLU A 30 8.23 -6.10 6.02
CA GLU A 30 9.04 -7.16 5.39
C GLU A 30 10.30 -6.58 4.74
N LEU A 31 10.34 -5.28 4.47
CA LEU A 31 11.54 -4.60 3.98
C LEU A 31 12.39 -4.12 5.15
N PRO A 32 13.73 -4.34 5.09
CA PRO A 32 14.61 -3.81 6.12
C PRO A 32 14.53 -2.28 6.21
N LEU A 33 14.77 -1.74 7.40
CA LEU A 33 14.67 -0.31 7.67
C LEU A 33 15.52 0.50 6.68
N GLY A 34 14.91 1.51 6.07
CA GLY A 34 15.58 2.40 5.11
C GLY A 34 15.65 1.86 3.68
N HIS A 35 15.19 0.64 3.41
CA HIS A 35 15.14 0.12 2.05
C HIS A 35 13.90 0.61 1.31
N LEU A 36 14.10 1.08 0.08
CA LEU A 36 13.01 1.47 -0.82
C LEU A 36 12.83 0.43 -1.92
N ARG A 37 11.58 0.08 -2.25
CA ARG A 37 11.28 -0.88 -3.32
C ARG A 37 10.13 -0.42 -4.20
N LEU A 38 10.43 -0.16 -5.48
CA LEU A 38 9.44 0.19 -6.50
C LEU A 38 8.85 -1.06 -7.18
N ARG A 39 7.51 -1.11 -7.21
CA ARG A 39 6.54 -2.08 -7.76
C ARG A 39 5.69 -1.58 -8.93
N VAL A 40 5.86 -2.03 -10.18
CA VAL A 40 4.91 -1.70 -11.29
C VAL A 40 3.60 -2.51 -11.30
N SER A 41 3.62 -3.77 -10.85
CA SER A 41 2.42 -4.59 -10.56
C SER A 41 2.58 -5.43 -9.29
N GLY A 42 1.48 -6.02 -8.79
CA GLY A 42 1.48 -6.95 -7.65
C GLY A 42 0.20 -6.91 -6.80
N SER A 43 -0.07 -7.99 -6.08
CA SER A 43 -1.21 -8.09 -5.15
C SER A 43 -1.04 -7.17 -3.94
N GLY A 44 -2.12 -6.98 -3.19
CA GLY A 44 -2.09 -6.20 -1.94
C GLY A 44 -1.26 -6.85 -0.81
N GLY A 45 -0.80 -8.10 -0.97
CA GLY A 45 0.02 -8.80 0.02
C GLY A 45 -0.57 -8.75 1.43
N ASN A 46 0.28 -8.54 2.43
CA ASN A 46 -0.09 -8.38 3.84
C ASN A 46 -0.58 -6.97 4.21
N HIS A 47 -0.69 -6.06 3.24
CA HIS A 47 -1.03 -4.65 3.47
C HIS A 47 -2.53 -4.39 3.30
N ASN A 48 -3.23 -4.14 4.42
CA ASN A 48 -4.67 -3.83 4.42
C ASN A 48 -5.03 -2.69 3.47
N GLY A 49 -4.21 -1.62 3.45
CA GLY A 49 -4.45 -0.47 2.58
C GLY A 49 -4.37 -0.83 1.10
N MET A 50 -3.32 -1.55 0.70
CA MET A 50 -3.18 -1.99 -0.69
C MET A 50 -4.24 -3.02 -1.10
N ARG A 51 -4.66 -3.92 -0.21
CA ARG A 51 -5.78 -4.83 -0.49
C ARG A 51 -7.08 -4.07 -0.73
N SER A 52 -7.36 -3.06 0.10
CA SER A 52 -8.52 -2.16 -0.06
C SER A 52 -8.46 -1.44 -1.41
N ILE A 53 -7.32 -0.87 -1.78
CA ILE A 53 -7.15 -0.18 -3.07
C ILE A 53 -7.35 -1.13 -4.26
N VAL A 54 -6.65 -2.27 -4.29
CA VAL A 54 -6.77 -3.27 -5.36
C VAL A 54 -8.22 -3.76 -5.49
N GLY A 55 -8.90 -3.93 -4.35
CA GLY A 55 -10.32 -4.28 -4.30
C GLY A 55 -11.23 -3.19 -4.88
N SER A 56 -11.01 -1.91 -4.61
CA SER A 56 -11.83 -0.84 -5.16
C SER A 56 -11.58 -0.63 -6.66
N VAL A 57 -10.32 -0.58 -7.10
CA VAL A 57 -10.01 -0.27 -8.52
C VAL A 57 -9.96 -1.51 -9.42
N GLN A 58 -10.17 -2.71 -8.87
CA GLN A 58 -10.25 -3.99 -9.59
C GLN A 58 -9.03 -4.31 -10.47
N THR A 59 -7.83 -3.87 -10.07
CA THR A 59 -6.58 -4.17 -10.77
C THR A 59 -5.37 -4.21 -9.84
N GLN A 60 -4.36 -4.99 -10.21
CA GLN A 60 -3.06 -5.07 -9.52
C GLN A 60 -1.97 -4.20 -10.20
N GLU A 61 -2.29 -3.59 -11.35
CA GLU A 61 -1.40 -2.75 -12.15
C GLU A 61 -1.31 -1.31 -11.61
N ILE A 62 -1.04 -1.18 -10.30
CA ILE A 62 -0.99 0.09 -9.58
C ILE A 62 0.44 0.35 -9.09
N PRO A 63 1.26 1.18 -9.74
CA PRO A 63 2.61 1.49 -9.28
C PRO A 63 2.68 1.76 -7.77
N ARG A 64 3.65 1.16 -7.07
CA ARG A 64 3.81 1.33 -5.63
C ARG A 64 5.25 1.45 -5.17
N LEU A 65 5.51 2.36 -4.24
CA LEU A 65 6.79 2.52 -3.54
C LEU A 65 6.64 2.01 -2.11
N ARG A 66 7.32 0.92 -1.79
CA ARG A 66 7.37 0.35 -0.45
C ARG A 66 8.53 0.98 0.31
N ILE A 67 8.27 1.47 1.53
CA ILE A 67 9.27 2.05 2.43
C ILE A 67 9.52 1.07 3.57
N GLY A 68 10.71 0.49 3.65
CA GLY A 68 11.08 -0.45 4.68
C GLY A 68 11.12 0.20 6.06
N ILE A 69 10.29 -0.31 6.98
CA ILE A 69 10.31 0.07 8.40
C ILE A 69 10.93 -1.01 9.28
N GLY A 70 11.34 -2.13 8.67
CA GLY A 70 11.88 -3.29 9.36
C GLY A 70 10.84 -4.06 10.17
N PRO A 71 11.16 -5.29 10.57
CA PRO A 71 10.32 -6.04 11.50
C PRO A 71 10.32 -5.37 12.87
N HIS A 72 9.32 -5.69 13.70
CA HIS A 72 9.30 -5.22 15.07
C HIS A 72 10.59 -5.61 15.82
N PRO A 73 11.16 -4.71 16.63
CA PRO A 73 12.27 -5.05 17.51
C PRO A 73 11.90 -6.24 18.38
N ALA A 74 12.83 -7.20 18.52
CA ALA A 74 12.62 -8.37 19.37
C ALA A 74 12.32 -7.91 20.81
N GLY A 75 11.15 -8.32 21.34
CA GLY A 75 10.71 -7.95 22.70
C GLY A 75 9.77 -6.73 22.79
N ALA A 76 9.46 -6.06 21.69
CA ALA A 76 8.42 -5.02 21.69
C ALA A 76 7.04 -5.65 21.96
N ARG A 77 6.46 -5.37 23.12
CA ARG A 77 5.06 -5.73 23.45
C ARG A 77 4.14 -5.16 22.36
N LYS A 78 3.28 -5.99 21.76
CA LYS A 78 2.20 -5.50 20.90
C LYS A 78 1.38 -4.48 21.69
N PRO A 79 1.26 -3.22 21.25
CA PRO A 79 0.38 -2.28 21.93
C PRO A 79 -1.05 -2.77 21.68
N PHE A 80 -1.70 -3.16 22.77
CA PHE A 80 -3.15 -3.35 22.98
C PHE A 80 -3.97 -3.90 21.81
N HIS A 81 -4.50 -5.11 22.02
CA HIS A 81 -5.61 -5.68 21.25
C HIS A 81 -6.90 -4.88 21.46
#